data_AF-A0A917WTN5-F1
#
_entry.id   AF-A0A917WTN5-F1
#
_cell.length_a   1.000
_cell.length_b   1.000
_cell.length_c   1.000
_cell.angle_alpha   90.00
_cell.angle_beta   90.00
_cell.angle_gamma   90.00
#
_symmetry.space_group_name_H-M   'P 1'
#
loop_
_entity.id
_entity.type
_entity.pdbx_description
1 polymer ?
#
loop_
_entity_poly.entity_id
_entity_poly.type
_entity_poly.pdbx_seq_one_letter_code
_entity_poly.pdbx_strand_id
1 'polypeptide(L)'
;MATVSVEHDCPLCIEGFAPCGIDPVLGPVMQFCPTQPHCDSCGGAVFPTDADCMPQFADLMAARGYHAIFCPACTGVIVLIRIGEGF
;
A
#
# COMPACT_ATOMS: atom_id res chain seq x y z
N MET A 1 2.21 25.66 28.66
CA MET A 1 2.81 24.32 28.44
C MET A 1 2.70 24.04 26.96
N ALA A 2 3.78 24.24 26.19
CA ALA A 2 3.81 23.90 24.78
C ALA A 2 4.14 22.41 24.70
N THR A 3 3.17 21.59 24.32
CA THR A 3 3.41 20.19 23.95
C THR A 3 4.22 20.22 22.66
N VAL A 4 5.50 19.86 22.77
CA VAL A 4 6.30 19.52 21.60
C VAL A 4 5.68 18.24 21.05
N SER A 5 4.94 18.37 19.95
CA SER A 5 4.65 17.22 19.11
C SER A 5 6.01 16.82 18.55
N VAL A 6 6.54 15.68 18.99
CA VAL A 6 7.68 15.07 18.31
C VAL A 6 7.13 14.63 16.97
N GLU A 7 7.16 15.54 16.00
CA GLU A 7 7.09 15.21 14.59
C GLU A 7 8.24 14.23 14.40
N HIS A 8 7.93 12.93 14.38
CA HIS A 8 8.91 11.94 13.97
C HIS A 8 9.16 12.20 12.49
N ASP A 9 10.12 13.09 12.25
CA ASP A 9 10.78 13.39 10.99
C ASP A 9 11.47 12.08 10.55
N CYS A 10 10.66 11.15 10.05
CA CYS A 10 11.19 9.96 9.42
C CYS A 10 11.73 10.44 8.07
N PRO A 11 13.06 10.43 7.85
CA PRO A 11 13.68 11.01 6.66
C PRO A 11 13.28 10.29 5.35
N LEU A 12 12.60 9.15 5.49
CA LEU A 12 12.12 8.31 4.40
C LEU A 12 10.64 8.52 4.09
N CYS A 13 9.93 9.34 4.87
CA CYS A 13 8.50 9.51 4.73
C CYS A 13 8.15 10.67 3.81
N ILE A 14 7.46 10.33 2.73
CA ILE A 14 6.98 11.21 1.68
C ILE A 14 5.46 11.26 1.88
N GLU A 15 4.95 12.38 2.39
CA GLU A 15 3.51 12.59 2.59
C GLU A 15 2.82 11.49 3.44
N GLY A 16 3.53 10.95 4.43
CA GLY A 16 3.02 9.90 5.32
C GLY A 16 3.21 8.47 4.82
N PHE A 17 3.84 8.29 3.65
CA PHE A 17 4.21 6.99 3.09
C PHE A 17 5.73 6.82 3.04
N ALA A 18 6.23 5.60 3.18
CA ALA A 18 7.64 5.27 3.02
C ALA A 18 7.82 4.23 1.89
N PRO A 19 8.89 4.32 1.08
CA PRO A 19 9.17 3.29 0.08
C PRO A 19 9.40 1.94 0.77
N CYS A 20 8.65 0.93 0.34
CA CYS A 20 8.68 -0.43 0.90
C CYS A 20 9.45 -1.41 0.01
N GLY A 21 9.82 -1.00 -1.20
CA GLY A 21 10.58 -1.81 -2.16
C GLY A 21 9.94 -1.83 -3.54
N ILE A 22 10.31 -2.83 -4.32
CA ILE A 22 9.77 -3.07 -5.67
C ILE A 22 9.22 -4.49 -5.67
N ASP A 23 7.90 -4.61 -5.85
CA ASP A 23 7.22 -5.89 -6.05
C ASP A 23 7.28 -6.27 -7.54
N PRO A 24 7.52 -7.55 -7.89
CA PRO A 24 7.65 -7.99 -9.28
C PRO A 24 6.36 -7.82 -10.12
N VAL A 25 5.20 -7.70 -9.49
CA VAL A 25 3.90 -7.53 -10.14
C VAL A 25 3.42 -6.08 -10.05
N LEU A 26 3.58 -5.45 -8.88
CA LEU A 26 3.10 -4.09 -8.60
C LEU A 26 4.09 -3.01 -8.98
N GLY A 27 5.36 -3.35 -9.18
CA GLY A 27 6.41 -2.37 -9.35
C GLY A 27 6.77 -1.69 -8.01
N PRO A 28 7.19 -0.42 -8.02
CA PRO A 28 7.54 0.28 -6.80
C PRO A 28 6.32 0.40 -5.88
N VAL A 29 6.50 0.02 -4.63
CA VAL A 29 5.45 0.04 -3.61
C VAL A 29 5.88 0.86 -2.42
N MET A 30 4.90 1.54 -1.84
CA MET A 30 5.02 2.30 -0.61
C MET A 30 4.23 1.60 0.50
N GLN A 31 4.58 1.88 1.75
CA GLN A 31 3.82 1.49 2.94
C GLN A 31 3.54 2.73 3.76
N PHE A 32 2.61 2.65 4.71
CA PHE A 32 2.48 3.74 5.69
C PHE A 32 3.79 3.93 6.45
N CYS A 33 4.15 5.19 6.68
CA CYS A 33 5.25 5.53 7.55
C CYS A 33 5.00 4.93 8.95
N PRO A 34 6.01 4.35 9.63
CA PRO A 34 5.83 3.82 10.98
C PRO A 34 5.40 4.88 12.02
N THR A 35 5.52 6.16 11.67
CA THR A 35 5.13 7.30 12.50
C THR A 35 3.68 7.74 12.28
N GLN A 36 3.03 7.22 11.24
CA GLN A 36 1.62 7.47 10.95
C GLN A 36 0.73 6.39 11.57
N PRO A 37 -0.48 6.74 12.01
CA PRO A 37 -1.44 5.74 12.47
C PRO A 37 -1.80 4.82 11.31
N HIS A 38 -1.34 3.57 11.37
CA HIS A 38 -1.72 2.55 10.41
C HIS A 38 -3.05 1.92 10.79
N CYS A 39 -3.72 1.32 9.81
CA CYS A 39 -4.88 0.49 10.10
C CYS A 39 -4.42 -0.78 10.82
N ASP A 40 -4.95 -1.07 12.01
CA ASP A 40 -4.65 -2.32 12.76
C ASP A 40 -5.08 -3.57 11.98
N SER A 41 -6.00 -3.40 11.03
CA SER A 41 -6.54 -4.50 10.24
C SER A 41 -5.58 -5.02 9.16
N CYS A 42 -4.52 -4.29 8.81
CA CYS A 42 -3.72 -4.58 7.63
C CYS A 42 -2.23 -4.72 7.88
N GLY A 43 -1.66 -4.05 8.89
CA GLY A 43 -0.30 -4.29 9.43
C GLY A 43 0.90 -4.30 8.45
N GLY A 44 0.68 -4.05 7.16
CA GLY A 44 1.63 -4.31 6.09
C GLY A 44 1.02 -4.20 4.70
N ALA A 45 -0.09 -3.45 4.55
CA ALA A 45 -0.63 -3.16 3.25
C ALA A 45 0.34 -2.28 2.45
N VAL A 46 0.44 -2.56 1.16
CA VAL A 46 1.31 -1.84 0.23
C VAL A 46 0.51 -1.02 -0.77
N PHE A 47 1.09 0.10 -1.18
CA PHE A 47 0.49 1.11 -2.05
C PHE A 47 1.34 1.22 -3.30
N PRO A 48 0.86 0.76 -4.47
CA PRO A 48 1.59 0.90 -5.72
C PRO A 48 1.71 2.38 -6.09
N THR A 49 2.91 2.83 -6.46
CA THR A 49 3.15 4.24 -6.85
C THR A 49 2.41 4.63 -8.12
N ASP A 50 2.16 3.67 -9.01
CA ASP A 50 1.49 3.88 -10.29
C ASP A 50 -0.05 3.78 -10.19
N ALA A 51 -0.59 3.57 -8.99
CA ALA A 51 -2.01 3.41 -8.78
C ALA A 51 -2.68 4.75 -8.42
N ASP A 52 -2.90 5.58 -9.43
CA ASP A 52 -3.62 6.86 -9.28
C ASP A 52 -5.11 6.64 -8.91
N CYS A 53 -5.68 5.53 -9.39
CA CYS A 53 -7.08 5.17 -9.16
C CYS A 53 -7.22 3.68 -8.82
N MET A 54 -7.69 3.36 -7.61
CA MET A 54 -7.87 1.98 -7.12
C MET A 54 -8.68 1.06 -8.05
N PRO A 55 -9.85 1.46 -8.59
CA PRO A 55 -10.59 0.61 -9.53
C PRO A 55 -9.81 0.38 -10.83
N GLN A 56 -9.17 1.41 -11.39
CA GLN A 56 -8.35 1.23 -12.60
C GLN A 56 -7.14 0.33 -12.35
N PHE A 57 -6.54 0.43 -11.17
CA PHE A 57 -5.47 -0.45 -10.75
C PHE A 57 -5.96 -1.90 -10.59
N ALA A 58 -7.17 -2.11 -10.04
CA ALA A 58 -7.79 -3.43 -9.99
C ALA A 58 -8.03 -4.01 -11.40
N ASP A 59 -8.52 -3.20 -12.34
CA ASP A 59 -8.69 -3.59 -13.75
C ASP A 59 -7.34 -3.93 -14.42
N LEU A 60 -6.29 -3.16 -14.14
CA LEU A 60 -4.92 -3.43 -14.63
C LEU A 60 -4.37 -4.75 -14.09
N MET A 61 -4.58 -5.02 -12.79
CA MET A 61 -4.20 -6.30 -12.20
C MET A 61 -4.99 -7.45 -12.82
N ALA A 62 -6.30 -7.28 -13.00
CA ALA A 62 -7.15 -8.28 -13.65
C ALA A 62 -6.70 -8.58 -15.08
N ALA A 63 -6.34 -7.55 -15.85
CA ALA A 63 -5.78 -7.71 -17.20
C ALA A 63 -4.42 -8.45 -17.20
N ARG A 64 -3.66 -8.37 -16.10
CA ARG A 64 -2.41 -9.13 -15.89
C ARG A 64 -2.65 -10.53 -15.30
N GLY A 65 -3.91 -10.93 -15.09
CA GLY A 65 -4.26 -12.21 -14.48
C GLY A 65 -4.06 -12.24 -12.97
N TYR A 66 -4.26 -11.12 -12.29
CA TYR A 66 -4.22 -11.01 -10.83
C TYR A 66 -5.49 -10.38 -10.28
N HIS A 67 -5.94 -10.84 -9.12
CA HIS A 67 -6.99 -10.23 -8.34
C HIS A 67 -6.36 -9.58 -7.11
N ALA A 68 -6.47 -8.25 -7.01
CA ALA A 68 -5.96 -7.48 -5.88
C ALA A 68 -7.01 -7.41 -4.77
N ILE A 69 -6.63 -7.79 -3.55
CA ILE A 69 -7.44 -7.62 -2.36
C ILE A 69 -6.97 -6.38 -1.61
N PHE A 70 -7.89 -5.44 -1.44
CA PHE A 70 -7.64 -4.18 -0.75
C PHE A 70 -8.12 -4.23 0.69
N CYS A 71 -7.45 -3.48 1.55
CA CYS A 71 -7.93 -3.22 2.89
C CYS A 71 -9.19 -2.34 2.85
N PRO A 72 -10.29 -2.71 3.52
CA PRO A 72 -11.48 -1.87 3.56
C PRO A 72 -11.29 -0.58 4.36
N ALA A 73 -10.28 -0.51 5.23
CA ALA A 73 -10.03 0.64 6.10
C ALA A 73 -9.08 1.68 5.46
N CYS A 74 -7.98 1.21 4.87
CA CYS A 74 -6.94 2.11 4.33
C CYS A 74 -6.72 1.97 2.82
N THR A 75 -7.49 1.12 2.14
CA THR A 75 -7.43 0.87 0.68
C THR A 75 -6.09 0.35 0.14
N GLY A 76 -5.10 0.08 0.99
CA GLY A 76 -3.84 -0.54 0.58
C GLY A 76 -4.03 -1.99 0.12
N VAL A 77 -3.17 -2.44 -0.78
CA VAL A 77 -3.17 -3.82 -1.28
C VAL A 77 -2.62 -4.74 -0.19
N ILE A 78 -3.41 -5.71 0.23
CA ILE A 78 -3.03 -6.70 1.24
C ILE A 78 -2.48 -7.96 0.56
N VAL A 79 -3.13 -8.40 -0.52
CA VAL A 79 -2.70 -9.60 -1.25
C VAL A 79 -3.05 -9.50 -2.73
N LEU A 80 -2.21 -10.12 -3.55
CA LEU A 80 -2.46 -10.38 -4.97
C LEU A 80 -2.64 -11.88 -5.18
N ILE A 81 -3.74 -12.26 -5.81
CA ILE A 81 -4.06 -13.66 -6.12
C ILE A 81 -4.01 -13.84 -7.63
N ARG A 82 -3.27 -14.83 -8.13
CA ARG A 82 -3.23 -15.10 -9.57
C ARG A 82 -4.55 -15.72 -10.05
N ILE A 83 -5.20 -15.11 -11.03
CA ILE A 83 -6.42 -15.59 -11.66
C ILE A 83 -6.03 -16.71 -12.63
N GLY A 84 -6.43 -17.94 -12.34
CA GLY A 84 -6.15 -19.11 -13.20
C GLY A 84 -5.23 -20.16 -12.58
N GLU A 85 -4.68 -19.93 -11.39
CA GLU A 85 -4.32 -21.06 -10.53
C GLU A 85 -5.64 -21.61 -9.96
N GLY A 86 -6.22 -22.54 -10.72
CA GLY A 86 -7.29 -23.38 -10.24
C GLY A 86 -6.84 -24.12 -8.98
N PHE A 87 -7.74 -24.18 -8.00
CA PHE A 87 -7.75 -25.30 -7.07
C PHE A 87 -8.05 -26.59 -7.82
#